data_AF-A0A5A7N8L8-F1
#
_entry.id   AF-A0A5A7N8L8-F1
#
_cell.length_a   1.000
_cell.length_b   1.000
_cell.length_c   1.000
_cell.angle_alpha   90.00
_cell.angle_beta   90.00
_cell.angle_gamma   90.00
#
_symmetry.space_group_name_H-M   'P 1'
#
loop_
_entity.id
_entity.type
_entity.pdbx_description
1 polymer ?
#
loop_
_entity_poly.entity_id
_entity_poly.type
_entity_poly.pdbx_seq_one_letter_code
_entity_poly.pdbx_strand_id
1 'polypeptide(L)'
;MADGSGLWVLQKLDQTLVDLGFAPYTSGSKSMIDMMAITAALMVGTAGLPHVIVRFFTVPKASDARLSAGWALFFIALLYTTAPAVGAFARINFIDQVNEQPYEKAPFWLGNWENMGLIAWHDKNEDGIIQYRAGEAFEGAPLYKDDQRGQWGERLTANPSDSPNEIYVDRDIMVLANPEIAQLPPWVIALVAAGGLAAALSTAAGLLLVISSAVSHDLMKKTFLPDMTDRQELMFARLSAATAILVAGYLGINPPGFVAEVVAFAFGLAAASLFPVIFMGIFTKRMNREGAIAGMISGLLFTFGYILFFKFVMPEWNSAAHWLFGISPEGIGIIGMLVNFAMAISVSHFTAPPPAEINDLVNDIRLPSGYAGAHAMRHPADESS
;
A
#
# COMPACT_ATOMS: atom_id res chain seq x y z
N MET A 1 -12.96 11.26 -25.18
CA MET A 1 -12.75 12.47 -26.00
C MET A 1 -13.62 13.56 -25.40
N ALA A 2 -13.05 14.54 -24.70
CA ALA A 2 -13.83 15.49 -23.89
C ALA A 2 -13.49 16.97 -24.10
N ASP A 3 -12.47 17.33 -24.89
CA ASP A 3 -12.04 18.73 -25.06
C ASP A 3 -11.89 19.20 -26.52
N GLY A 4 -12.33 18.40 -27.50
CA GLY A 4 -12.25 18.77 -28.92
C GLY A 4 -10.85 18.73 -29.54
N SER A 5 -9.80 18.35 -28.81
CA SER A 5 -8.42 18.23 -29.31
C SER A 5 -8.18 17.02 -30.24
N GLY A 6 -9.13 16.07 -30.30
CA GLY A 6 -9.00 14.82 -31.04
C GLY A 6 -8.03 13.79 -30.41
N LEU A 7 -7.39 14.14 -29.30
CA LEU A 7 -6.45 13.26 -28.58
C LEU A 7 -7.15 12.46 -27.49
N TRP A 8 -6.61 11.26 -27.21
CA TRP A 8 -7.00 10.50 -26.03
C TRP A 8 -6.42 11.15 -24.78
N VAL A 9 -7.11 11.03 -23.64
CA VAL A 9 -6.74 11.68 -22.37
C VAL A 9 -5.28 11.45 -21.99
N LEU A 10 -4.80 10.22 -22.17
CA LEU A 10 -3.43 9.83 -21.86
C LEU A 10 -2.40 10.48 -22.80
N GLN A 11 -2.73 10.59 -24.09
CA GLN A 11 -1.87 11.24 -25.08
C GLN A 11 -1.80 12.75 -24.84
N LYS A 12 -2.92 13.38 -24.48
CA LYS A 12 -2.94 14.78 -24.08
C LYS A 12 -2.04 14.99 -22.86
N LEU A 13 -2.19 14.16 -21.82
CA LEU A 13 -1.35 14.26 -20.63
C LEU A 13 0.14 14.10 -20.95
N ASP A 14 0.52 13.10 -21.74
CA ASP A 14 1.93 12.92 -22.13
C ASP A 14 2.48 14.14 -22.87
N GLN A 15 1.71 14.66 -23.84
CA GLN A 15 2.12 15.83 -24.60
C GLN A 15 2.25 17.07 -23.71
N THR A 16 1.24 17.37 -22.89
CA THR A 16 1.27 18.49 -21.96
C THR A 16 2.43 18.38 -20.97
N LEU A 17 2.73 17.17 -20.46
CA LEU A 17 3.87 16.96 -19.58
C LEU A 17 5.20 17.21 -20.28
N VAL A 18 5.37 16.71 -21.49
CA VAL A 18 6.58 16.94 -22.29
C VAL A 18 6.76 18.42 -22.62
N ASP A 19 5.69 19.13 -22.97
CA ASP A 19 5.72 20.57 -23.27
C ASP A 19 6.13 21.39 -22.03
N LEU A 20 5.75 20.94 -20.83
CA LEU A 20 6.16 21.55 -19.56
C LEU A 20 7.54 21.07 -19.06
N GLY A 21 8.22 20.22 -19.83
CA GLY A 21 9.55 19.69 -19.55
C GLY A 21 9.60 18.42 -18.68
N PHE A 22 8.45 17.84 -18.34
CA PHE A 22 8.38 16.59 -17.57
C PHE A 22 8.57 15.37 -18.48
N ALA A 23 8.94 14.23 -17.87
CA ALA A 23 8.84 12.94 -18.55
C ALA A 23 7.37 12.59 -18.84
N PRO A 24 7.08 11.89 -19.95
CA PRO A 24 5.74 11.38 -20.24
C PRO A 24 5.16 10.62 -19.05
N TYR A 25 3.85 10.73 -18.84
CA TYR A 25 3.15 9.97 -17.79
C TYR A 25 3.25 8.47 -18.05
N THR A 26 3.25 8.05 -19.32
CA THR A 26 3.34 6.65 -19.72
C THR A 26 4.76 6.09 -19.74
N SER A 27 5.79 6.93 -19.74
CA SER A 27 7.16 6.45 -19.53
C SER A 27 7.30 6.13 -18.05
N GLY A 28 7.08 4.87 -17.67
CA GLY A 28 7.22 4.43 -16.29
C GLY A 28 8.57 4.85 -15.72
N SER A 29 8.56 5.48 -14.55
CA SER A 29 9.78 5.90 -13.84
C SER A 29 10.61 4.71 -13.36
N LYS A 30 10.03 3.51 -13.36
CA LYS A 30 10.63 2.25 -12.94
C LYS A 30 10.61 1.24 -14.09
N SER A 31 11.57 0.30 -14.06
CA SER A 31 11.63 -0.78 -15.03
C SER A 31 10.36 -1.65 -14.95
N MET A 32 9.97 -2.28 -16.05
CA MET A 32 8.79 -3.17 -16.06
C MET A 32 8.94 -4.35 -15.08
N ILE A 33 10.17 -4.85 -14.90
CA ILE A 33 10.48 -5.91 -13.94
C ILE A 33 10.24 -5.41 -12.52
N ASP A 34 10.68 -4.20 -12.20
CA ASP A 34 10.48 -3.60 -10.88
C ASP A 34 9.00 -3.38 -10.57
N MET A 35 8.25 -2.79 -11.51
CA MET A 35 6.81 -2.59 -11.37
C MET A 35 6.05 -3.91 -11.18
N MET A 36 6.43 -4.95 -11.91
CA MET A 36 5.84 -6.28 -11.77
C MET A 36 6.20 -6.90 -10.41
N ALA A 37 7.44 -6.74 -9.95
CA ALA A 37 7.90 -7.24 -8.64
C ALA A 37 7.18 -6.54 -7.49
N ILE A 38 7.05 -5.21 -7.52
CA ILE A 38 6.27 -4.43 -6.54
C ILE A 38 4.82 -4.89 -6.53
N THR A 39 4.18 -4.96 -7.70
CA THR A 39 2.77 -5.37 -7.81
C THR A 39 2.57 -6.79 -7.27
N ALA A 40 3.44 -7.73 -7.65
CA ALA A 40 3.38 -9.10 -7.17
C ALA A 40 3.64 -9.17 -5.65
N ALA A 41 4.60 -8.42 -5.12
CA ALA A 41 4.89 -8.36 -3.68
C ALA A 41 3.68 -7.86 -2.90
N LEU A 42 2.98 -6.83 -3.39
CA LEU A 42 1.74 -6.32 -2.80
C LEU A 42 0.64 -7.39 -2.82
N MET A 43 0.40 -8.02 -3.97
CA MET A 43 -0.64 -9.05 -4.11
C MET A 43 -0.38 -10.27 -3.22
N VAL A 44 0.84 -10.81 -3.28
CA VAL A 44 1.21 -11.99 -2.50
C VAL A 44 1.32 -11.67 -1.01
N GLY A 45 1.82 -10.48 -0.68
CA GLY A 45 1.88 -9.97 0.69
C GLY A 45 0.50 -9.89 1.33
N THR A 46 -0.51 -9.35 0.62
CA THR A 46 -1.90 -9.32 1.11
C THR A 46 -2.46 -10.72 1.33
N ALA A 47 -2.17 -11.67 0.44
CA ALA A 47 -2.63 -13.06 0.56
C ALA A 47 -1.99 -13.79 1.76
N GLY A 48 -0.80 -13.39 2.18
CA GLY A 48 -0.12 -13.94 3.36
C GLY A 48 -0.65 -13.44 4.70
N LEU A 49 -1.59 -12.49 4.73
CA LEU A 49 -2.06 -11.88 5.97
C LEU A 49 -3.12 -12.74 6.68
N PRO A 50 -2.88 -13.19 7.94
CA PRO A 50 -3.78 -14.11 8.64
C PRO A 50 -5.22 -13.60 8.77
N HIS A 51 -5.41 -12.29 8.94
CA HIS A 51 -6.74 -11.70 9.11
C HIS A 51 -7.63 -11.85 7.85
N VAL A 52 -7.03 -11.93 6.65
CA VAL A 52 -7.76 -12.16 5.41
C VAL A 52 -8.17 -13.63 5.31
N ILE A 53 -7.24 -14.54 5.65
CA ILE A 53 -7.43 -15.98 5.53
C ILE A 53 -8.51 -16.48 6.50
N VAL A 54 -8.48 -16.03 7.75
CA VAL A 54 -9.43 -16.46 8.80
C VAL A 54 -10.89 -16.12 8.43
N ARG A 55 -11.10 -15.04 7.65
CA ARG A 55 -12.44 -14.65 7.19
C ARG A 55 -13.06 -15.67 6.21
N PHE A 56 -12.26 -16.46 5.49
CA PHE A 56 -12.79 -17.52 4.64
C PHE A 56 -13.25 -18.74 5.44
N PHE A 57 -12.69 -18.96 6.64
CA PHE A 57 -13.04 -20.08 7.51
C PHE A 57 -14.29 -19.83 8.37
N THR A 58 -14.75 -18.58 8.48
CA THR A 58 -16.00 -18.27 9.20
C THR A 58 -17.26 -18.47 8.36
N VAL A 59 -17.11 -18.79 7.07
CA VAL A 59 -18.24 -19.03 6.16
C VAL A 59 -18.59 -20.52 6.13
N PRO A 60 -19.85 -20.92 6.42
CA PRO A 60 -20.22 -22.34 6.54
C PRO A 60 -20.19 -23.10 5.20
N LYS A 61 -20.24 -22.41 4.06
CA LYS A 61 -20.25 -23.02 2.72
C LYS A 61 -19.10 -22.52 1.85
N ALA A 62 -18.41 -23.46 1.21
CA ALA A 62 -17.34 -23.16 0.26
C ALA A 62 -17.81 -22.39 -1.00
N SER A 63 -19.09 -22.51 -1.39
CA SER A 63 -19.69 -21.69 -2.45
C SER A 63 -19.66 -20.20 -2.10
N ASP A 64 -20.06 -19.89 -0.88
CA ASP A 64 -20.28 -18.52 -0.42
C ASP A 64 -18.94 -17.84 -0.13
N ALA A 65 -17.96 -18.62 0.34
CA ALA A 65 -16.56 -18.19 0.45
C ALA A 65 -15.97 -17.77 -0.91
N ARG A 66 -16.22 -18.56 -1.97
CA ARG A 66 -15.77 -18.23 -3.34
C ARG A 66 -16.49 -17.02 -3.92
N LEU A 67 -17.79 -16.87 -3.66
CA LEU A 67 -18.56 -15.69 -4.09
C LEU A 67 -18.05 -14.41 -3.40
N SER A 68 -17.78 -14.49 -2.09
CA SER A 68 -17.17 -13.40 -1.32
C SER A 68 -15.80 -13.00 -1.87
N ALA A 69 -14.95 -13.99 -2.19
CA ALA A 69 -13.68 -13.74 -2.86
C ALA A 69 -13.85 -13.05 -4.22
N GLY A 70 -14.85 -13.46 -5.00
CA GLY A 70 -15.19 -12.84 -6.28
C GLY A 70 -15.58 -11.37 -6.15
N TRP A 71 -16.43 -11.03 -5.18
CA TRP A 71 -16.78 -9.64 -4.88
C TRP A 71 -15.57 -8.82 -4.43
N ALA A 72 -14.72 -9.39 -3.56
CA ALA A 72 -13.50 -8.73 -3.13
C ALA A 72 -12.58 -8.41 -4.31
N LEU A 73 -12.35 -9.39 -5.19
CA LEU A 73 -11.52 -9.22 -6.39
C LEU A 73 -12.13 -8.18 -7.35
N PHE A 74 -13.45 -8.16 -7.51
CA PHE A 74 -14.15 -7.15 -8.32
C PHE A 74 -13.90 -5.73 -7.79
N PHE A 75 -14.07 -5.50 -6.48
CA PHE A 75 -13.83 -4.18 -5.89
C PHE A 75 -12.36 -3.77 -5.93
N ILE A 76 -11.43 -4.72 -5.75
CA ILE A 76 -9.99 -4.47 -5.90
C ILE A 76 -9.66 -4.06 -7.34
N ALA A 77 -10.17 -4.80 -8.33
CA ALA A 77 -9.95 -4.50 -9.74
C ALA A 77 -10.55 -3.13 -10.12
N LEU A 78 -11.75 -2.83 -9.62
CA LEU A 78 -12.40 -1.52 -9.80
C LEU A 78 -11.54 -0.40 -9.21
N LEU A 79 -11.02 -0.57 -7.99
CA LEU A 79 -10.18 0.42 -7.32
C LEU A 79 -8.86 0.62 -8.08
N TYR A 80 -8.15 -0.45 -8.43
CA TYR A 80 -6.86 -0.36 -9.13
C TYR A 80 -6.97 0.15 -10.55
N THR A 81 -8.13 0.03 -11.19
CA THR A 81 -8.37 0.63 -12.51
C THR A 81 -8.75 2.11 -12.40
N THR A 82 -9.52 2.48 -11.38
CA THR A 82 -10.02 3.86 -11.22
C THR A 82 -9.00 4.79 -10.58
N ALA A 83 -8.18 4.35 -9.62
CA ALA A 83 -7.24 5.22 -8.92
C ALA A 83 -6.18 5.88 -9.84
N PRO A 84 -5.49 5.16 -10.73
CA PRO A 84 -4.55 5.78 -11.68
C PRO A 84 -5.27 6.71 -12.68
N ALA A 85 -6.48 6.34 -13.11
CA ALA A 85 -7.27 7.17 -14.01
C ALA A 85 -7.64 8.51 -13.35
N VAL A 86 -8.12 8.49 -12.10
CA VAL A 86 -8.42 9.71 -11.33
C VAL A 86 -7.17 10.55 -11.12
N GLY A 87 -6.02 9.93 -10.80
CA GLY A 87 -4.74 10.63 -10.67
C GLY A 87 -4.29 11.32 -11.96
N ALA A 88 -4.45 10.66 -13.11
CA ALA A 88 -4.17 11.24 -14.42
C ALA A 88 -5.09 12.43 -14.71
N PHE A 89 -6.41 12.30 -14.47
CA PHE A 89 -7.36 13.39 -14.64
C PHE A 89 -7.07 14.57 -13.73
N ALA A 90 -6.75 14.32 -12.46
CA ALA A 90 -6.41 15.35 -11.50
C ALA A 90 -5.21 16.19 -11.97
N ARG A 91 -4.18 15.52 -12.51
CA ARG A 91 -2.99 16.20 -13.03
C ARG A 91 -3.30 17.07 -14.25
N ILE A 92 -4.11 16.58 -15.20
CA ILE A 92 -4.53 17.39 -16.35
C ILE A 92 -5.34 18.60 -15.90
N ASN A 93 -6.35 18.39 -15.06
CA ASN A 93 -7.23 19.46 -14.61
C ASN A 93 -6.47 20.51 -13.80
N PHE A 94 -5.51 20.09 -12.99
CA PHE A 94 -4.61 21.00 -12.28
C PHE A 94 -3.83 21.88 -13.27
N ILE A 95 -3.18 21.27 -14.26
CA ILE A 95 -2.40 22.02 -15.26
C ILE A 95 -3.30 23.00 -16.02
N ASP A 96 -4.44 22.53 -16.51
CA ASP A 96 -5.37 23.35 -17.32
C ASP A 96 -5.92 24.56 -16.53
N GLN A 97 -6.05 24.47 -15.20
CA GLN A 97 -6.60 25.55 -14.37
C GLN A 97 -5.56 26.46 -13.72
N VAL A 98 -4.33 25.99 -13.55
CA VAL A 98 -3.32 26.69 -12.75
C VAL A 98 -2.18 27.20 -13.61
N ASN A 99 -1.74 26.42 -14.60
CA ASN A 99 -0.61 26.82 -15.43
C ASN A 99 -0.98 28.04 -16.31
N GLU A 100 -0.10 29.03 -16.33
CA GLU A 100 -0.23 30.27 -17.12
C GLU A 100 -1.44 31.12 -16.75
N GLN A 101 -1.95 30.98 -15.52
CA GLN A 101 -3.00 31.85 -14.98
C GLN A 101 -2.42 32.90 -14.03
N PRO A 102 -2.91 34.16 -14.08
CA PRO A 102 -2.57 35.16 -13.08
C PRO A 102 -3.01 34.72 -11.68
N TYR A 103 -2.17 34.91 -10.67
CA TYR A 103 -2.48 34.49 -9.29
C TYR A 103 -3.76 35.11 -8.75
N GLU A 104 -4.06 36.37 -9.09
CA GLU A 104 -5.30 37.05 -8.69
C GLU A 104 -6.58 36.37 -9.20
N LYS A 105 -6.47 35.62 -10.30
CA LYS A 105 -7.58 34.87 -10.91
C LYS A 105 -7.52 33.38 -10.58
N ALA A 106 -6.59 32.97 -9.72
CA ALA A 106 -6.46 31.59 -9.31
C ALA A 106 -7.77 31.10 -8.67
N PRO A 107 -8.13 29.83 -8.90
CA PRO A 107 -9.37 29.28 -8.35
C PRO A 107 -9.30 29.22 -6.82
N PHE A 108 -10.46 29.44 -6.17
CA PHE A 108 -10.57 29.52 -4.70
C PHE A 108 -9.97 28.30 -3.96
N TRP A 109 -10.06 27.11 -4.56
CA TRP A 109 -9.48 25.90 -3.98
C TRP A 109 -7.97 26.06 -3.77
N LEU A 110 -7.23 26.71 -4.69
CA LEU A 110 -5.78 26.87 -4.60
C LEU A 110 -5.38 27.56 -3.28
N GLY A 111 -6.08 28.63 -2.92
CA GLY A 111 -5.84 29.35 -1.67
C GLY A 111 -6.14 28.52 -0.41
N ASN A 112 -7.14 27.64 -0.44
CA ASN A 112 -7.42 26.76 0.71
C ASN A 112 -6.27 25.78 0.96
N TRP A 113 -5.77 25.15 -0.10
CA TRP A 113 -4.66 24.20 -0.01
C TRP A 113 -3.32 24.89 0.28
N GLU A 114 -3.14 26.12 -0.20
CA GLU A 114 -2.00 26.97 0.16
C GLU A 114 -2.00 27.35 1.65
N ASN A 115 -3.16 27.71 2.20
CA ASN A 115 -3.33 28.00 3.63
C ASN A 115 -3.03 26.78 4.51
N MET A 116 -3.32 25.57 4.03
CA MET A 116 -2.95 24.33 4.71
C MET A 116 -1.46 23.96 4.57
N GLY A 117 -0.71 24.69 3.74
CA GLY A 117 0.72 24.44 3.51
C GLY A 117 1.02 23.29 2.55
N LEU A 118 0.02 22.84 1.79
CA LEU A 118 0.13 21.70 0.88
C LEU A 118 0.34 22.14 -0.59
N ILE A 119 0.17 23.45 -0.85
CA ILE A 119 0.54 24.14 -2.08
C ILE A 119 1.38 25.36 -1.71
N ALA A 120 2.43 25.62 -2.47
CA ALA A 120 3.20 26.86 -2.34
C ALA A 120 3.49 27.40 -3.73
N TRP A 121 3.35 28.72 -3.89
CA TRP A 121 3.76 29.41 -5.10
C TRP A 121 4.79 30.48 -4.74
N HIS A 122 5.79 30.62 -5.60
CA HIS A 122 6.75 31.69 -5.54
C HIS A 122 7.01 32.20 -6.94
N ASP A 123 6.62 33.45 -7.19
CA ASP A 123 6.89 34.15 -8.43
C ASP A 123 8.39 34.38 -8.59
N LYS A 124 9.02 33.71 -9.56
CA LYS A 124 10.47 33.78 -9.78
C LYS A 124 10.85 34.81 -10.82
N ASN A 125 9.91 35.19 -11.69
CA ASN A 125 10.13 36.09 -12.81
C ASN A 125 9.43 37.46 -12.63
N GLU A 126 8.70 37.62 -11.53
CA GLU A 126 7.96 38.82 -11.12
C GLU A 126 6.83 39.21 -12.08
N ASP A 127 6.23 38.25 -12.78
CA ASP A 127 5.14 38.46 -13.75
C ASP A 127 3.72 38.29 -13.16
N GLY A 128 3.60 37.76 -11.94
CA GLY A 128 2.32 37.48 -11.26
C GLY A 128 1.52 36.32 -11.85
N ILE A 129 2.12 35.50 -12.71
CA ILE A 129 1.53 34.36 -13.41
C ILE A 129 2.07 33.07 -12.81
N ILE A 130 1.21 32.09 -12.57
CA ILE A 130 1.64 30.80 -12.03
C ILE A 130 2.22 29.93 -13.14
N GLN A 131 3.51 29.62 -13.08
CA GLN A 131 4.16 28.74 -14.06
C GLN A 131 4.50 27.37 -13.46
N TYR A 132 3.83 26.33 -13.97
CA TYR A 132 4.14 24.94 -13.60
C TYR A 132 5.13 24.35 -14.62
N ARG A 133 6.32 23.97 -14.19
CA ARG A 133 7.39 23.45 -15.05
C ARG A 133 8.09 22.27 -14.40
N ALA A 134 8.92 21.55 -15.15
CA ALA A 134 9.74 20.50 -14.57
C ALA A 134 10.82 21.03 -13.63
N GLY A 135 11.04 20.28 -12.54
CA GLY A 135 11.97 20.62 -11.46
C GLY A 135 11.23 20.88 -10.14
N GLU A 136 11.98 20.82 -9.04
CA GLU A 136 11.46 21.15 -7.71
C GLU A 136 11.27 22.66 -7.61
N ALA A 137 10.10 23.15 -7.18
CA ALA A 137 9.88 24.60 -7.05
C ALA A 137 10.65 25.21 -5.86
N PHE A 138 10.92 24.40 -4.84
CA PHE A 138 11.61 24.77 -3.60
C PHE A 138 12.74 23.78 -3.29
N GLU A 139 13.72 24.21 -2.50
CA GLU A 139 14.72 23.31 -1.94
C GLU A 139 14.10 22.49 -0.81
N GLY A 140 13.54 21.33 -1.14
CA GLY A 140 12.81 20.47 -0.22
C GLY A 140 11.36 20.92 0.00
N ALA A 141 10.81 20.65 1.19
CA ALA A 141 9.46 21.09 1.54
C ALA A 141 9.40 22.63 1.65
N PRO A 142 8.30 23.27 1.21
CA PRO A 142 8.17 24.73 1.27
C PRO A 142 8.22 25.25 2.71
N LEU A 143 9.12 26.20 2.97
CA LEU A 143 9.23 26.90 4.24
C LEU A 143 8.50 28.24 4.13
N TYR A 144 7.37 28.33 4.82
CA TYR A 144 6.56 29.55 4.86
C TYR A 144 7.12 30.55 5.87
N LYS A 145 7.14 31.83 5.51
CA LYS A 145 7.41 32.94 6.43
C LYS A 145 6.08 33.30 7.10
N ASP A 146 5.96 33.03 8.39
CA ASP A 146 4.70 33.20 9.11
C ASP A 146 4.16 34.65 9.05
N ASP A 147 2.83 34.77 8.96
CA ASP A 147 2.01 35.98 9.02
C ASP A 147 2.18 37.06 7.93
N GLN A 148 3.00 36.84 6.91
CA GLN A 148 3.14 37.78 5.80
C GLN A 148 2.64 37.19 4.47
N ARG A 149 1.72 37.92 3.84
CA ARG A 149 1.30 37.65 2.46
C ARG A 149 2.05 38.54 1.49
N GLY A 150 2.36 38.01 0.32
CA GLY A 150 3.04 38.74 -0.73
C GLY A 150 2.11 39.66 -1.49
N GLN A 151 2.59 40.17 -2.62
CA GLN A 151 1.93 41.23 -3.38
C GLN A 151 0.57 40.80 -3.94
N TRP A 152 0.41 39.51 -4.22
CA TRP A 152 -0.75 38.93 -4.87
C TRP A 152 -1.68 38.19 -3.88
N GLY A 153 -1.32 38.17 -2.59
CA GLY A 153 -2.07 37.46 -1.52
C GLY A 153 -1.57 36.04 -1.23
N GLU A 154 -0.48 35.63 -1.89
CA GLU A 154 0.25 34.39 -1.69
C GLU A 154 0.95 34.34 -0.33
N ARG A 155 1.19 33.13 0.17
CA ARG A 155 2.02 32.91 1.35
C ARG A 155 3.48 33.03 0.95
N LEU A 156 4.21 33.93 1.61
CA LEU A 156 5.63 34.11 1.35
C LEU A 156 6.42 32.88 1.77
N THR A 157 7.33 32.46 0.90
CA THR A 157 8.24 31.32 1.11
C THR A 157 9.68 31.80 1.33
N ALA A 158 10.51 30.93 1.91
CA ALA A 158 11.90 31.23 2.27
C ALA A 158 12.95 30.46 1.45
N ASN A 159 12.57 29.36 0.81
CA ASN A 159 13.49 28.43 0.14
C ASN A 159 13.14 28.15 -1.34
N PRO A 160 12.90 29.18 -2.18
CA PRO A 160 12.71 28.94 -3.61
C PRO A 160 13.97 28.30 -4.21
N SER A 161 13.79 27.35 -5.13
CA SER A 161 14.89 26.73 -5.86
C SER A 161 15.26 27.54 -7.12
N ASP A 162 16.37 27.22 -7.74
CA ASP A 162 16.80 27.78 -9.03
C ASP A 162 16.03 27.23 -10.25
N SER A 163 15.10 26.28 -10.06
CA SER A 163 14.36 25.69 -11.18
C SER A 163 13.33 26.67 -11.76
N PRO A 164 12.93 26.53 -13.04
CA PRO A 164 11.89 27.37 -13.64
C PRO A 164 10.47 27.03 -13.13
N ASN A 165 10.32 26.04 -12.27
CA ASN A 165 9.03 25.70 -11.68
C ASN A 165 8.74 26.65 -10.50
N GLU A 166 7.55 27.26 -10.49
CA GLU A 166 7.17 28.25 -9.48
C GLU A 166 6.17 27.70 -8.46
N ILE A 167 5.54 26.56 -8.76
CA ILE A 167 4.51 25.98 -7.90
C ILE A 167 4.89 24.58 -7.40
N TYR A 168 4.76 24.42 -6.09
CA TYR A 168 4.82 23.15 -5.39
C TYR A 168 3.41 22.66 -5.09
N VAL A 169 3.19 21.37 -5.35
CA VAL A 169 1.95 20.68 -5.04
C VAL A 169 2.32 19.38 -4.38
N ASP A 170 1.83 19.17 -3.17
CA ASP A 170 2.00 17.88 -2.51
C ASP A 170 1.34 16.77 -3.35
N ARG A 171 2.05 15.65 -3.55
CA ARG A 171 1.57 14.57 -4.41
C ARG A 171 0.33 13.88 -3.84
N ASP A 172 0.18 13.88 -2.52
CA ASP A 172 -0.92 13.20 -1.83
C ASP A 172 -2.23 13.99 -1.92
N ILE A 173 -2.17 15.31 -2.14
CA ILE A 173 -3.38 16.14 -2.29
C ILE A 173 -3.97 16.14 -3.69
N MET A 174 -3.20 15.76 -4.72
CA MET A 174 -3.63 15.87 -6.12
C MET A 174 -4.96 15.13 -6.36
N VAL A 175 -5.13 13.95 -5.76
CA VAL A 175 -6.38 13.17 -5.87
C VAL A 175 -7.48 13.72 -4.96
N LEU A 176 -7.14 14.18 -3.76
CA LEU A 176 -8.10 14.66 -2.77
C LEU A 176 -8.71 16.01 -3.15
N ALA A 177 -7.92 16.89 -3.78
CA ALA A 177 -8.36 18.18 -4.29
C ALA A 177 -9.15 18.06 -5.60
N ASN A 178 -9.06 16.94 -6.32
CA ASN A 178 -9.68 16.79 -7.64
C ASN A 178 -11.20 17.09 -7.70
N PRO A 179 -12.05 16.74 -6.71
CA PRO A 179 -13.44 17.19 -6.70
C PRO A 179 -13.61 18.71 -6.71
N GLU A 180 -12.71 19.44 -6.02
CA GLU A 180 -12.70 20.90 -6.00
C GLU A 180 -12.13 21.47 -7.31
N ILE A 181 -11.05 20.87 -7.83
CA ILE A 181 -10.48 21.22 -9.14
C ILE A 181 -11.55 21.03 -10.23
N ALA A 182 -12.32 19.94 -10.19
CA ALA A 182 -13.40 19.66 -11.14
C ALA A 182 -14.66 20.52 -10.91
N GLN A 183 -14.64 21.46 -9.97
CA GLN A 183 -15.75 22.38 -9.65
C GLN A 183 -17.06 21.63 -9.35
N LEU A 184 -16.97 20.49 -8.67
CA LEU A 184 -18.15 19.71 -8.29
C LEU A 184 -18.95 20.42 -7.19
N PRO A 185 -20.27 20.16 -7.10
CA PRO A 185 -21.09 20.73 -6.04
C PRO A 185 -20.54 20.40 -4.63
N PRO A 186 -20.69 21.29 -3.64
CA PRO A 186 -20.17 21.09 -2.28
C PRO A 186 -20.58 19.78 -1.61
N TRP A 187 -21.79 19.29 -1.89
CA TRP A 187 -22.28 18.02 -1.33
C TRP A 187 -21.53 16.80 -1.91
N VAL A 188 -21.06 16.87 -3.16
CA VAL A 188 -20.25 15.81 -3.78
C VAL A 188 -18.86 15.79 -3.16
N ILE A 189 -18.25 16.98 -3.00
CA ILE A 189 -16.94 17.14 -2.35
C ILE A 189 -17.01 16.57 -0.93
N ALA A 190 -18.04 16.95 -0.17
CA ALA A 190 -18.27 16.44 1.18
C ALA A 190 -18.46 14.91 1.23
N LEU A 191 -19.19 14.32 0.27
CA LEU A 191 -19.40 12.88 0.20
C LEU A 191 -18.09 12.13 -0.11
N VAL A 192 -17.28 12.66 -1.03
CA VAL A 192 -15.97 12.07 -1.38
C VAL A 192 -15.01 12.16 -0.20
N ALA A 193 -14.92 13.33 0.45
CA ALA A 193 -14.10 13.52 1.65
C ALA A 193 -14.54 12.60 2.79
N ALA A 194 -15.85 12.49 3.05
CA ALA A 194 -16.40 11.57 4.05
C ALA A 194 -16.08 10.10 3.72
N GLY A 195 -16.18 9.71 2.45
CA GLY A 195 -15.81 8.36 1.99
C GLY A 195 -14.33 8.04 2.19
N GLY A 196 -13.43 8.95 1.83
CA GLY A 196 -12.00 8.80 2.05
C GLY A 196 -11.65 8.68 3.54
N LEU A 197 -12.26 9.52 4.38
CA LEU A 197 -12.05 9.50 5.83
C LEU A 197 -12.62 8.22 6.46
N ALA A 198 -13.79 7.75 6.01
CA ALA A 198 -14.36 6.48 6.43
C ALA A 198 -13.48 5.28 6.06
N ALA A 199 -12.89 5.26 4.87
CA ALA A 199 -11.97 4.21 4.43
C ALA A 199 -10.69 4.18 5.28
N ALA A 200 -10.10 5.34 5.57
CA ALA A 200 -8.93 5.47 6.43
C ALA A 200 -9.22 4.98 7.86
N LEU A 201 -10.33 5.45 8.46
CA LEU A 201 -10.73 5.05 9.82
C LEU A 201 -11.06 3.55 9.92
N SER A 202 -11.71 2.97 8.90
CA SER A 202 -12.01 1.54 8.88
C SER A 202 -10.75 0.68 8.91
N THR A 203 -9.74 1.06 8.11
CA THR A 203 -8.46 0.36 8.04
C THR A 203 -7.67 0.53 9.34
N ALA A 204 -7.61 1.75 9.88
CA ALA A 204 -6.95 2.03 11.14
C ALA A 204 -7.54 1.22 12.30
N ALA A 205 -8.88 1.18 12.42
CA ALA A 205 -9.54 0.39 13.45
C ALA A 205 -9.26 -1.12 13.31
N GLY A 206 -9.30 -1.65 12.08
CA GLY A 206 -8.99 -3.05 11.80
C GLY A 206 -7.55 -3.43 12.16
N LEU A 207 -6.57 -2.64 11.73
CA LEU A 207 -5.16 -2.88 12.04
C LEU A 207 -4.85 -2.73 13.53
N LEU A 208 -5.48 -1.77 14.21
CA LEU A 208 -5.35 -1.61 15.66
C LEU A 208 -5.86 -2.83 16.42
N LEU A 209 -6.98 -3.42 15.99
CA LEU A 209 -7.48 -4.66 16.58
C LEU A 209 -6.50 -5.82 16.36
N VAL A 210 -5.92 -5.94 15.16
CA VAL A 210 -4.94 -6.98 14.83
C VAL A 210 -3.66 -6.83 15.67
N ILE A 211 -3.12 -5.62 15.79
CA ILE A 211 -1.95 -5.33 16.63
C ILE A 211 -2.27 -5.66 18.09
N SER A 212 -3.42 -5.21 18.56
CA SER A 212 -3.88 -5.42 19.93
C SER A 212 -3.99 -6.92 20.27
N SER A 213 -4.61 -7.73 19.39
CA SER A 213 -4.72 -9.17 19.58
C SER A 213 -3.37 -9.90 19.45
N ALA A 214 -2.52 -9.49 18.50
CA ALA A 214 -1.20 -10.08 18.34
C ALA A 214 -0.33 -9.86 19.58
N VAL A 215 -0.41 -8.67 20.20
CA VAL A 215 0.32 -8.38 21.44
C VAL A 215 -0.34 -9.08 22.63
N SER A 216 -1.64 -8.95 22.85
CA SER A 216 -2.29 -9.50 24.05
C SER A 216 -2.37 -11.03 24.03
N HIS A 217 -2.77 -11.62 22.91
CA HIS A 217 -3.07 -13.05 22.80
C HIS A 217 -1.86 -13.86 22.36
N ASP A 218 -1.20 -13.48 21.27
CA ASP A 218 -0.11 -14.30 20.72
C ASP A 218 1.22 -14.07 21.47
N LEU A 219 1.58 -12.82 21.73
CA LEU A 219 2.83 -12.50 22.41
C LEU A 219 2.69 -12.69 23.93
N MET A 220 1.72 -12.03 24.57
CA MET A 220 1.60 -12.09 26.02
C MET A 220 0.99 -13.41 26.48
N LYS A 221 -0.24 -13.77 26.08
CA LYS A 221 -0.90 -14.99 26.60
C LYS A 221 -0.21 -16.27 26.14
N LYS A 222 0.06 -16.45 24.84
CA LYS A 222 0.63 -17.73 24.36
C LYS A 222 2.12 -17.88 24.61
N THR A 223 2.89 -16.79 24.65
CA THR A 223 4.37 -16.87 24.67
C THR A 223 4.97 -16.51 26.03
N PHE A 224 4.65 -15.35 26.60
CA PHE A 224 5.35 -14.86 27.80
C PHE A 224 4.65 -15.17 29.14
N LEU A 225 3.32 -15.09 29.19
CA LEU A 225 2.50 -15.26 30.39
C LEU A 225 1.29 -16.18 30.09
N PRO A 226 1.49 -17.51 30.04
CA PRO A 226 0.43 -18.50 29.79
C PRO A 226 -0.76 -18.42 30.74
N ASP A 227 -0.50 -18.14 32.01
CA ASP A 227 -1.51 -18.10 33.08
C ASP A 227 -2.17 -16.71 33.22
N MET A 228 -2.20 -15.92 32.15
CA MET A 228 -2.77 -14.57 32.17
C MET A 228 -4.30 -14.58 32.27
N THR A 229 -4.83 -13.80 33.20
CA THR A 229 -6.29 -13.61 33.37
C THR A 229 -6.89 -12.77 32.24
N ASP A 230 -8.19 -12.94 31.95
CA ASP A 230 -8.89 -12.16 30.91
C ASP A 230 -8.84 -10.64 31.16
N ARG A 231 -8.82 -10.23 32.44
CA ARG A 231 -8.66 -8.82 32.81
C ARG A 231 -7.28 -8.28 32.42
N GLN A 232 -6.23 -9.07 32.63
CA GLN A 232 -4.88 -8.71 32.22
C GLN A 232 -4.75 -8.71 30.70
N GLU A 233 -5.33 -9.70 30.01
CA GLU A 233 -5.35 -9.74 28.53
C GLU A 233 -5.99 -8.48 27.95
N LEU A 234 -7.15 -8.09 28.46
CA LEU A 234 -7.83 -6.86 28.04
C LEU A 234 -7.00 -5.60 28.34
N MET A 235 -6.26 -5.58 29.45
CA MET A 235 -5.37 -4.48 29.79
C MET A 235 -4.22 -4.37 28.79
N PHE A 236 -3.53 -5.47 28.46
CA PHE A 236 -2.47 -5.48 27.45
C PHE A 236 -2.99 -5.12 26.06
N ALA A 237 -4.17 -5.60 25.70
CA ALA A 237 -4.84 -5.24 24.45
C ALA A 237 -5.04 -3.73 24.33
N ARG A 238 -5.59 -3.09 25.37
CA ARG A 238 -5.81 -1.63 25.41
C ARG A 238 -4.50 -0.84 25.45
N LEU A 239 -3.51 -1.29 26.21
CA LEU A 239 -2.20 -0.63 26.29
C LEU A 239 -1.48 -0.68 24.94
N SER A 240 -1.52 -1.83 24.26
CA SER A 240 -0.97 -1.99 22.91
C SER A 240 -1.64 -1.06 21.91
N ALA A 241 -2.98 -1.03 21.90
CA ALA A 241 -3.74 -0.14 21.01
C ALA A 241 -3.43 1.34 21.29
N ALA A 242 -3.39 1.77 22.56
CA ALA A 242 -3.05 3.14 22.94
C ALA A 242 -1.62 3.51 22.50
N THR A 243 -0.66 2.61 22.71
CA THR A 243 0.73 2.81 22.30
C THR A 243 0.84 2.92 20.78
N ALA A 244 0.14 2.06 20.03
CA ALA A 244 0.11 2.10 18.58
C ALA A 244 -0.50 3.41 18.06
N ILE A 245 -1.58 3.91 18.68
CA ILE A 245 -2.18 5.21 18.33
C ILE A 245 -1.20 6.37 18.58
N LEU A 246 -0.48 6.37 19.70
CA LEU A 246 0.49 7.41 20.01
C LEU A 246 1.65 7.43 19.00
N VAL A 247 2.20 6.26 18.68
CA VAL A 247 3.29 6.14 17.69
C VAL A 247 2.80 6.54 16.29
N ALA A 248 1.64 6.03 15.86
CA ALA A 248 1.05 6.38 14.58
C ALA A 248 0.71 7.88 14.48
N GLY A 249 0.18 8.48 15.55
CA GLY A 249 -0.10 9.91 15.62
C GLY A 249 1.16 10.76 15.54
N TYR A 250 2.24 10.36 16.24
CA TYR A 250 3.53 11.03 16.16
C TYR A 250 4.13 10.97 14.75
N LEU A 251 4.14 9.79 14.12
CA LEU A 251 4.61 9.61 12.75
C LEU A 251 3.70 10.27 11.71
N GLY A 252 2.42 10.44 12.00
CA GLY A 252 1.49 11.18 11.14
C GLY A 252 1.73 12.70 11.16
N ILE A 253 2.14 13.25 12.31
CA ILE A 253 2.52 14.66 12.43
C ILE A 253 3.89 14.92 11.79
N ASN A 254 4.82 13.98 11.93
CA ASN A 254 6.16 14.06 11.34
C ASN A 254 6.36 12.92 10.33
N PRO A 255 5.70 12.99 9.15
CA PRO A 255 5.75 11.92 8.18
C PRO A 255 7.19 11.74 7.69
N PRO A 256 7.78 10.54 7.84
CA PRO A 256 8.97 10.23 7.09
C PRO A 256 8.53 10.21 5.61
N GLY A 257 9.14 11.03 4.74
CA GLY A 257 8.66 11.34 3.37
C GLY A 257 8.51 10.18 2.37
N PHE A 258 8.40 8.94 2.84
CA PHE A 258 8.30 7.70 2.08
C PHE A 258 7.05 6.86 2.46
N VAL A 259 5.93 7.49 2.81
CA VAL A 259 4.71 6.79 3.32
C VAL A 259 4.25 5.63 2.43
N ALA A 260 4.15 5.84 1.11
CA ALA A 260 3.78 4.78 0.17
C ALA A 260 4.81 3.65 0.12
N GLU A 261 6.09 3.96 0.27
CA GLU A 261 7.17 2.97 0.30
C GLU A 261 7.13 2.14 1.57
N VAL A 262 6.80 2.73 2.73
CA VAL A 262 6.61 1.98 4.00
C VAL A 262 5.58 0.87 3.82
N VAL A 263 4.49 1.19 3.13
CA VAL A 263 3.44 0.21 2.82
C VAL A 263 4.00 -0.90 1.93
N ALA A 264 4.72 -0.55 0.87
CA ALA A 264 5.35 -1.53 -0.01
C ALA A 264 6.34 -2.43 0.74
N PHE A 265 7.16 -1.88 1.64
CA PHE A 265 8.07 -2.66 2.49
C PHE A 265 7.32 -3.63 3.40
N ALA A 266 6.26 -3.19 4.06
CA ALA A 266 5.46 -4.04 4.94
C ALA A 266 4.86 -5.24 4.19
N PHE A 267 4.30 -5.03 3.00
CA PHE A 267 3.79 -6.10 2.16
C PHE A 267 4.90 -6.99 1.58
N GLY A 268 6.03 -6.41 1.18
CA GLY A 268 7.20 -7.15 0.72
C GLY A 268 7.76 -8.08 1.80
N LEU A 269 7.83 -7.62 3.05
CA LEU A 269 8.22 -8.44 4.20
C LEU A 269 7.20 -9.55 4.49
N ALA A 270 5.90 -9.26 4.38
CA ALA A 270 4.85 -10.28 4.52
C ALA A 270 4.92 -11.35 3.42
N ALA A 271 5.14 -10.93 2.16
CA ALA A 271 5.32 -11.83 1.02
C ALA A 271 6.57 -12.71 1.20
N ALA A 272 7.66 -12.15 1.71
CA ALA A 272 8.91 -12.88 1.94
C ALA A 272 8.86 -13.84 3.13
N SER A 273 7.90 -13.71 4.05
CA SER A 273 7.89 -14.42 5.33
C SER A 273 6.68 -15.34 5.51
N LEU A 274 5.49 -14.76 5.60
CA LEU A 274 4.26 -15.44 5.99
C LEU A 274 3.69 -16.26 4.85
N PHE A 275 3.65 -15.69 3.63
CA PHE A 275 2.97 -16.31 2.50
C PHE A 275 3.53 -17.70 2.16
N PRO A 276 4.86 -17.91 1.97
CA PRO A 276 5.40 -19.23 1.64
C PRO A 276 5.06 -20.29 2.67
N VAL A 277 5.17 -19.96 3.96
CA VAL A 277 4.91 -20.91 5.05
C VAL A 277 3.43 -21.28 5.11
N ILE A 278 2.52 -20.30 5.00
CA ILE A 278 1.09 -20.57 4.99
C ILE A 278 0.71 -21.39 3.75
N PHE A 279 1.19 -20.99 2.57
CA PHE A 279 0.93 -21.69 1.32
C PHE A 279 1.41 -23.14 1.37
N MET A 280 2.66 -23.38 1.78
CA MET A 280 3.19 -24.72 1.89
C MET A 280 2.55 -25.53 3.02
N GLY A 281 2.22 -24.91 4.15
CA GLY A 281 1.48 -25.57 5.24
C GLY A 281 0.10 -26.06 4.79
N ILE A 282 -0.58 -25.32 3.92
CA ILE A 282 -1.87 -25.72 3.36
C ILE A 282 -1.70 -26.75 2.26
N PHE A 283 -0.75 -26.60 1.33
CA PHE A 283 -0.68 -27.41 0.09
C PHE A 283 0.32 -28.57 0.11
N THR A 284 1.26 -28.60 1.04
CA THR A 284 2.27 -29.68 1.15
C THR A 284 2.12 -30.45 2.46
N LYS A 285 2.21 -31.79 2.41
CA LYS A 285 2.22 -32.64 3.61
C LYS A 285 3.60 -32.75 4.27
N ARG A 286 4.64 -32.24 3.61
CA ARG A 286 6.03 -32.38 4.05
C ARG A 286 6.51 -31.23 4.93
N MET A 287 5.82 -30.09 4.90
CA MET A 287 6.21 -28.91 5.64
C MET A 287 6.20 -29.18 7.16
N ASN A 288 7.26 -28.79 7.83
CA ASN A 288 7.45 -28.97 9.27
C ASN A 288 7.92 -27.67 9.93
N ARG A 289 7.98 -27.66 11.26
CA ARG A 289 8.35 -26.47 12.06
C ARG A 289 9.72 -25.91 11.67
N GLU A 290 10.72 -26.77 11.54
CA GLU A 290 12.10 -26.33 11.25
C GLU A 290 12.21 -25.70 9.85
N GLY A 291 11.57 -26.29 8.84
CA GLY A 291 11.49 -25.73 7.50
C GLY A 291 10.79 -24.36 7.50
N ALA A 292 9.65 -24.25 8.20
CA ALA A 292 8.92 -23.00 8.31
C ALA A 292 9.76 -21.87 8.96
N ILE A 293 10.44 -22.17 10.07
CA ILE A 293 11.27 -21.19 10.78
C ILE A 293 12.46 -20.76 9.91
N ALA A 294 13.18 -21.71 9.30
CA ALA A 294 14.32 -21.42 8.44
C ALA A 294 13.92 -20.59 7.20
N GLY A 295 12.79 -20.92 6.57
CA GLY A 295 12.21 -20.16 5.48
C GLY A 295 11.87 -18.72 5.88
N MET A 296 11.12 -18.54 6.96
CA MET A 296 10.75 -17.21 7.46
C MET A 296 11.98 -16.35 7.79
N ILE A 297 12.95 -16.89 8.52
CA ILE A 297 14.16 -16.15 8.92
C ILE A 297 14.96 -15.75 7.69
N SER A 298 15.20 -16.68 6.76
CA SER A 298 15.98 -16.40 5.54
C SER A 298 15.31 -15.36 4.63
N GLY A 299 14.01 -15.48 4.39
CA GLY A 299 13.24 -14.52 3.59
C GLY A 299 13.18 -13.14 4.24
N LEU A 300 12.95 -13.07 5.56
CA LEU A 300 12.95 -11.81 6.31
C LEU A 300 14.32 -11.14 6.31
N LEU A 301 15.38 -11.86 6.65
CA LEU A 301 16.72 -11.28 6.72
C LEU A 301 17.20 -10.79 5.36
N PHE A 302 16.92 -11.53 4.29
CA PHE A 302 17.25 -11.10 2.94
C PHE A 302 16.50 -9.80 2.56
N THR A 303 15.17 -9.80 2.71
CA THR A 303 14.32 -8.68 2.29
C THR A 303 14.59 -7.44 3.14
N PHE A 304 14.61 -7.61 4.47
CA PHE A 304 14.88 -6.52 5.40
C PHE A 304 16.31 -5.99 5.25
N GLY A 305 17.30 -6.88 5.08
CA GLY A 305 18.69 -6.49 4.85
C GLY A 305 18.86 -5.67 3.57
N TYR A 306 18.18 -6.06 2.49
CA TYR A 306 18.19 -5.32 1.22
C TYR A 306 17.55 -3.93 1.36
N ILE A 307 16.39 -3.84 2.02
CA ILE A 307 15.72 -2.56 2.29
C ILE A 307 16.61 -1.66 3.15
N LEU A 308 17.16 -2.21 4.24
CA LEU A 308 18.02 -1.48 5.16
C LEU A 308 19.28 -0.96 4.47
N PHE A 309 19.90 -1.78 3.61
CA PHE A 309 21.09 -1.41 2.86
C PHE A 309 20.84 -0.20 1.95
N PHE A 310 19.81 -0.25 1.10
CA PHE A 310 19.57 0.81 0.10
C PHE A 310 18.84 2.03 0.65
N LYS A 311 18.01 1.91 1.69
CA LYS A 311 17.23 3.04 2.22
C LYS A 311 17.89 3.74 3.40
N PHE A 312 18.71 3.04 4.18
CA PHE A 312 19.26 3.59 5.43
C PHE A 312 20.79 3.61 5.49
N VAL A 313 21.47 2.61 4.93
CA VAL A 313 22.94 2.49 5.05
C VAL A 313 23.68 3.18 3.90
N MET A 314 23.25 2.96 2.66
CA MET A 314 23.82 3.58 1.46
C MET A 314 22.72 4.12 0.52
N PRO A 315 22.04 5.22 0.90
CA PRO A 315 21.03 5.87 0.04
C PRO A 315 21.57 6.31 -1.31
N GLU A 316 22.85 6.71 -1.38
CA GLU A 316 23.53 7.14 -2.61
C GLU A 316 23.58 6.04 -3.69
N TRP A 317 23.52 4.78 -3.27
CA TRP A 317 23.57 3.62 -4.17
C TRP A 317 22.18 3.12 -4.53
N ASN A 318 21.12 3.78 -4.08
CA ASN A 318 19.74 3.42 -4.38
C ASN A 318 19.34 3.80 -5.80
N SER A 319 19.94 3.13 -6.79
CA SER A 319 19.68 3.33 -8.20
C SER A 319 19.53 1.98 -8.92
N ALA A 320 18.84 2.01 -10.07
CA ALA A 320 18.57 0.82 -10.87
C ALA A 320 19.84 0.07 -11.31
N ALA A 321 21.00 0.73 -11.34
CA ALA A 321 22.28 0.11 -11.69
C ALA A 321 22.81 -0.83 -10.59
N HIS A 322 22.44 -0.59 -9.33
CA HIS A 322 22.92 -1.38 -8.17
C HIS A 322 21.86 -2.36 -7.66
N TRP A 323 20.62 -2.23 -8.12
CA TRP A 323 19.54 -3.11 -7.72
C TRP A 323 19.71 -4.53 -8.26
N LEU A 324 19.48 -5.51 -7.40
CA LEU A 324 19.50 -6.92 -7.78
C LEU A 324 18.38 -7.20 -8.79
N PHE A 325 18.77 -7.68 -9.98
CA PHE A 325 17.86 -7.88 -11.12
C PHE A 325 17.06 -6.64 -11.53
N GLY A 326 17.54 -5.44 -11.18
CA GLY A 326 16.82 -4.19 -11.43
C GLY A 326 15.54 -4.02 -10.58
N ILE A 327 15.42 -4.77 -9.48
CA ILE A 327 14.27 -4.71 -8.55
C ILE A 327 14.61 -3.80 -7.38
N SER A 328 13.79 -2.78 -7.17
CA SER A 328 13.97 -1.81 -6.11
C SER A 328 13.66 -2.39 -4.73
N PRO A 329 14.04 -1.70 -3.65
CA PRO A 329 13.72 -2.13 -2.29
C PRO A 329 12.22 -2.37 -2.04
N GLU A 330 11.35 -1.64 -2.75
CA GLU A 330 9.90 -1.81 -2.66
C GLU A 330 9.41 -3.14 -3.25
N GLY A 331 10.09 -3.67 -4.28
CA GLY A 331 9.70 -4.90 -4.99
C GLY A 331 10.45 -6.17 -4.55
N ILE A 332 11.54 -6.03 -3.79
CA ILE A 332 12.47 -7.13 -3.51
C ILE A 332 11.85 -8.29 -2.71
N GLY A 333 10.70 -8.06 -2.07
CA GLY A 333 9.96 -9.07 -1.31
C GLY A 333 9.62 -10.34 -2.12
N ILE A 334 9.48 -10.25 -3.44
CA ILE A 334 9.31 -11.44 -4.30
C ILE A 334 10.55 -12.33 -4.32
N ILE A 335 11.75 -11.74 -4.38
CA ILE A 335 12.98 -12.53 -4.29
C ILE A 335 13.13 -13.12 -2.89
N GLY A 336 12.80 -12.35 -1.85
CA GLY A 336 12.74 -12.86 -0.48
C GLY A 336 11.77 -14.03 -0.31
N MET A 337 10.62 -13.99 -0.97
CA MET A 337 9.65 -15.08 -1.02
C MET A 337 10.24 -16.34 -1.66
N LEU A 338 10.96 -16.20 -2.77
CA LEU A 338 11.63 -17.32 -3.43
C LEU A 338 12.74 -17.92 -2.55
N VAL A 339 13.51 -17.08 -1.86
CA VAL A 339 14.51 -17.52 -0.86
C VAL A 339 13.84 -18.31 0.25
N ASN A 340 12.72 -17.83 0.77
CA ASN A 340 11.94 -18.55 1.79
C ASN A 340 11.45 -19.91 1.28
N PHE A 341 10.83 -19.97 0.09
CA PHE A 341 10.42 -21.24 -0.53
C PHE A 341 11.59 -22.22 -0.63
N ALA A 342 12.72 -21.77 -1.18
CA ALA A 342 13.90 -22.62 -1.35
C ALA A 342 14.43 -23.14 -0.01
N MET A 343 14.53 -22.28 0.99
CA MET A 343 15.04 -22.64 2.31
C MET A 343 14.07 -23.54 3.09
N ALA A 344 12.78 -23.22 3.07
CA ALA A 344 11.77 -24.02 3.75
C ALA A 344 11.64 -25.42 3.15
N ILE A 345 11.65 -25.53 1.81
CA ILE A 345 11.63 -26.83 1.13
C ILE A 345 12.91 -27.60 1.46
N SER A 346 14.08 -26.97 1.34
CA SER A 346 15.36 -27.65 1.61
C SER A 346 15.42 -28.17 3.06
N VAL A 347 15.22 -27.28 4.03
CA VAL A 347 15.32 -27.64 5.46
C VAL A 347 14.23 -28.64 5.85
N SER A 348 13.00 -28.51 5.34
CA SER A 348 11.95 -29.49 5.64
C SER A 348 12.33 -30.89 5.19
N HIS A 349 12.98 -31.05 4.02
CA HIS A 349 13.41 -32.38 3.54
C HIS A 349 14.53 -33.00 4.38
N PHE A 350 15.44 -32.19 4.93
CA PHE A 350 16.54 -32.66 5.78
C PHE A 350 16.17 -32.85 7.26
N THR A 351 14.98 -32.41 7.68
CA THR A 351 14.52 -32.49 9.09
C THR A 351 13.37 -33.49 9.25
N ALA A 352 13.03 -33.83 10.49
CA ALA A 352 12.03 -34.87 10.79
C ALA A 352 10.66 -34.58 10.13
N PRO A 353 9.95 -35.61 9.61
CA PRO A 353 8.63 -35.42 9.03
C PRO A 353 7.63 -34.92 10.09
N PRO A 354 6.59 -34.18 9.67
CA PRO A 354 5.56 -33.71 10.59
C PRO A 354 4.82 -34.90 11.24
N PRO A 355 4.42 -34.79 12.52
CA PRO A 355 3.62 -35.80 13.21
C PRO A 355 2.34 -36.16 12.46
N ALA A 356 1.85 -37.40 12.63
CA ALA A 356 0.64 -37.90 11.97
C ALA A 356 -0.59 -37.01 12.25
N GLU A 357 -0.75 -36.56 13.49
CA GLU A 357 -1.84 -35.66 13.91
C GLU A 357 -1.90 -34.35 13.10
N ILE A 358 -0.74 -33.78 12.73
CA ILE A 358 -0.70 -32.57 11.89
C ILE A 358 -1.14 -32.90 10.45
N ASN A 359 -0.74 -34.07 9.94
CA ASN A 359 -1.17 -34.49 8.61
C ASN A 359 -2.69 -34.73 8.55
N ASP A 360 -3.27 -35.28 9.61
CA ASP A 360 -4.71 -35.50 9.73
C ASP A 360 -5.47 -34.18 9.82
N LEU A 361 -5.00 -33.23 10.63
CA LEU A 361 -5.55 -31.87 10.68
C LEU A 361 -5.53 -31.18 9.30
N VAL A 362 -4.43 -31.31 8.55
CA VAL A 362 -4.32 -30.73 7.20
C VAL A 362 -5.29 -31.42 6.22
N ASN A 363 -5.50 -32.73 6.33
CA ASN A 363 -6.46 -33.45 5.49
C ASN A 363 -7.90 -32.96 5.75
N ASP A 364 -8.27 -32.75 7.02
CA ASP A 364 -9.59 -32.26 7.42
C ASP A 364 -9.86 -30.83 6.93
N ILE A 365 -8.85 -29.95 6.98
CA ILE A 365 -8.97 -28.58 6.45
C ILE A 365 -9.18 -28.59 4.93
N ARG A 366 -8.56 -29.54 4.20
CA ARG A 366 -8.67 -29.64 2.73
C ARG A 366 -9.98 -30.27 2.27
N LEU A 367 -10.57 -31.16 3.06
CA LEU A 367 -11.79 -31.89 2.75
C LEU A 367 -12.88 -31.54 3.78
N PRO A 368 -13.57 -30.39 3.64
CA PRO A 368 -14.65 -30.06 4.54
C PRO A 368 -15.70 -31.18 4.53
N SER A 369 -16.16 -31.54 5.73
CA SER A 369 -16.99 -32.69 6.12
C SER A 369 -18.28 -32.93 5.31
N GLY A 370 -18.62 -32.07 4.35
CA GLY A 370 -19.71 -32.28 3.39
C GLY A 370 -19.41 -33.24 2.24
N TYR A 371 -18.14 -33.61 1.98
CA TYR A 371 -17.80 -34.53 0.89
C TYR A 371 -17.86 -36.02 1.28
N ALA A 372 -17.64 -36.34 2.57
CA ALA A 372 -17.72 -37.72 3.06
C ALA A 372 -19.17 -38.27 3.04
N GLY A 373 -20.17 -37.42 3.21
CA GLY A 373 -21.58 -37.81 3.15
C GLY A 373 -22.11 -38.12 1.74
N ALA A 374 -21.45 -37.65 0.68
CA ALA A 374 -21.90 -37.84 -0.70
C ALA A 374 -21.37 -39.14 -1.33
N HIS A 375 -20.21 -39.65 -0.87
CA HIS A 375 -19.66 -40.92 -1.35
C HIS A 375 -20.14 -42.15 -0.56
N ALA A 376 -20.53 -41.98 0.71
CA ALA A 376 -21.08 -43.07 1.52
C ALA A 376 -22.52 -43.48 1.12
N MET A 377 -23.23 -42.67 0.33
CA MET A 377 -24.60 -42.93 -0.13
C MET A 377 -24.71 -43.50 -1.56
N ARG A 378 -23.62 -44.03 -2.15
CA ARG A 378 -23.65 -44.59 -3.51
C ARG A 378 -23.36 -46.09 -3.68
N HIS A 379 -23.14 -46.86 -2.61
CA HIS A 379 -23.25 -48.33 -2.68
C HIS A 379 -23.57 -48.88 -1.28
N PRO A 380 -24.80 -49.38 -1.07
CA PRO A 380 -24.95 -50.84 -0.97
C PRO A 380 -26.30 -51.30 -1.55
N ALA A 381 -26.28 -51.85 -2.77
CA ALA A 381 -27.31 -52.74 -3.26
C ALA A 381 -26.67 -53.62 -4.34
N ASP A 382 -27.03 -54.91 -4.31
CA ASP A 382 -26.61 -56.00 -5.21
C ASP A 382 -25.34 -56.77 -4.86
N GLU A 383 -25.39 -57.49 -3.73
CA GLU A 383 -24.92 -58.90 -3.68
C GLU A 383 -25.83 -59.72 -2.75
N SER A 384 -26.98 -60.14 -3.28
CA SER A 384 -27.72 -61.31 -2.77
C SER A 384 -28.59 -61.91 -3.88
N SER A 385 -28.07 -62.95 -4.56
CA SER A 385 -28.80 -63.98 -5.31
C SER A 385 -27.84 -65.10 -5.68
#